data_AF-A0A671KIS9-F1
#
_entry.id   AF-A0A671KIS9-F1
#
_cell.length_a   1.000
_cell.length_b   1.000
_cell.length_c   1.000
_cell.angle_alpha   90.00
_cell.angle_beta   90.00
_cell.angle_gamma   90.00
#
_symmetry.space_group_name_H-M   'P 1'
#
loop_
_entity.id
_entity.type
_entity.pdbx_description
1 polymer ?
#
loop_
_entity_poly.entity_id
_entity_poly.type
_entity_poly.pdbx_seq_one_letter_code
_entity_poly.pdbx_strand_id
1 'polypeptide(L)'
;MTLFFVAVIMAGLNVQWFCPSATECMLVMQEIEKEHGLGNQVGMSFNKEGYAKLREQDPKYKEHRTTFYRYHGLSNLCNLIGFFSTTINLIYLALHLGTI
;
A
#
# COMPACT_ATOMS: atom_id res chain seq x y z
N MET A 1 -22.43 -11.91 7.20
CA MET A 1 -22.34 -12.19 5.74
C MET A 1 -21.99 -10.97 4.90
N THR A 2 -22.67 -9.82 5.03
CA THR A 2 -22.33 -8.59 4.25
C THR A 2 -20.87 -8.16 4.40
N LEU A 3 -20.35 -8.16 5.64
CA LEU A 3 -18.95 -7.84 5.93
C LEU A 3 -17.95 -8.80 5.25
N PHE A 4 -18.32 -10.07 5.06
CA PHE A 4 -17.48 -11.03 4.36
C PHE A 4 -17.35 -10.65 2.87
N PHE A 5 -18.45 -10.32 2.21
CA PHE A 5 -18.41 -9.83 0.83
C PHE A 5 -17.64 -8.52 0.69
N VAL A 6 -17.79 -7.59 1.64
CA VAL A 6 -16.98 -6.36 1.68
C VAL A 6 -15.49 -6.67 1.77
N ALA A 7 -15.07 -7.61 2.62
CA ALA A 7 -13.68 -8.03 2.74
C ALA A 7 -13.13 -8.61 1.42
N VAL A 8 -13.90 -9.49 0.76
CA VAL A 8 -13.52 -10.11 -0.51
C VAL A 8 -13.41 -9.06 -1.63
N ILE A 9 -14.38 -8.15 -1.73
CA ILE A 9 -14.35 -7.07 -2.73
C ILE A 9 -13.16 -6.15 -2.50
N MET A 10 -12.87 -5.77 -1.25
CA MET A 10 -11.71 -4.94 -0.91
C MET A 10 -10.38 -5.64 -1.21
N ALA A 11 -10.29 -6.95 -0.95
CA ALA A 11 -9.11 -7.74 -1.31
C ALA A 11 -8.91 -7.81 -2.83
N GLY A 12 -9.99 -8.02 -3.59
CA GLY A 12 -9.98 -8.01 -5.06
C GLY A 12 -9.56 -6.65 -5.63
N LEU A 13 -10.15 -5.56 -5.13
CA LEU A 13 -9.79 -4.19 -5.52
C LEU A 13 -8.30 -3.91 -5.27
N ASN A 14 -7.81 -4.36 -4.12
CA ASN A 14 -6.42 -4.15 -3.73
C ASN A 14 -5.43 -4.87 -4.65
N VAL A 15 -5.64 -6.16 -4.91
CA VAL A 15 -4.72 -6.95 -5.75
C VAL A 15 -4.81 -6.56 -7.22
N GLN A 16 -6.00 -6.20 -7.72
CA GLN A 16 -6.21 -5.97 -9.14
C GLN A 16 -5.86 -4.56 -9.59
N TRP A 17 -6.11 -3.54 -8.77
CA TRP A 17 -5.87 -2.15 -9.16
C TRP A 17 -4.77 -1.47 -8.35
N PHE A 18 -4.85 -1.50 -7.02
CA PHE A 18 -3.94 -0.69 -6.20
C PHE A 18 -2.51 -1.26 -6.16
N CYS A 19 -2.37 -2.58 -6.14
CA CYS A 19 -1.05 -3.21 -6.11
C CYS A 19 -0.27 -2.97 -7.41
N PRO A 20 -0.82 -3.23 -8.63
CA PRO A 20 -0.11 -2.94 -9.88
C PRO A 20 0.23 -1.46 -10.05
N SER A 21 -0.71 -0.54 -9.79
CA SER A 21 -0.45 0.90 -9.92
C SER A 21 0.61 1.42 -8.93
N ALA A 22 0.64 0.87 -7.70
CA ALA A 22 1.71 1.20 -6.75
C ALA A 22 3.06 0.62 -7.21
N THR A 23 3.08 -0.62 -7.71
CA THR A 23 4.32 -1.25 -8.22
C THR A 23 4.88 -0.51 -9.44
N GLU A 24 4.04 -0.08 -10.38
CA GLU A 24 4.48 0.72 -11.53
C GLU A 24 5.14 2.03 -11.08
N CYS A 25 4.51 2.77 -10.15
CA CYS A 25 5.10 3.98 -9.60
C CYS A 25 6.42 3.70 -8.87
N MET A 26 6.50 2.58 -8.14
CA MET A 26 7.70 2.16 -7.42
C MET A 26 8.85 1.84 -8.38
N LEU A 27 8.59 1.16 -9.50
CA LEU A 27 9.60 0.83 -10.51
C LEU A 27 10.16 2.10 -11.16
N VAL A 28 9.29 3.04 -11.55
CA VAL A 28 9.71 4.33 -12.12
C VAL A 28 10.55 5.11 -11.12
N MET A 29 10.15 5.14 -9.84
CA MET A 29 10.95 5.78 -8.81
C MET A 29 12.29 5.09 -8.59
N GLN A 30 12.32 3.76 -8.58
CA GLN A 30 13.56 3.01 -8.41
C GLN A 30 14.56 3.25 -9.55
N GLU A 31 14.07 3.44 -10.78
CA GLU A 31 14.91 3.81 -11.92
C GLU A 31 15.53 5.20 -11.72
N ILE A 32 14.71 6.21 -11.38
CA ILE A 32 15.18 7.57 -11.11
C ILE A 32 16.17 7.61 -9.92
N GLU A 33 15.90 6.82 -8.88
CA GLU A 33 16.82 6.67 -7.74
C GLU A 33 18.17 6.15 -8.19
N LYS A 34 18.21 5.09 -9.01
CA LYS A 34 19.46 4.52 -9.54
C LYS A 34 20.23 5.51 -10.40
N GLU A 35 19.55 6.28 -11.25
CA GLU A 35 20.19 7.34 -12.06
C GLU A 35 20.90 8.39 -11.20
N HIS A 36 20.36 8.68 -10.02
CA HIS A 36 20.92 9.65 -9.08
C HIS A 36 21.86 9.01 -8.03
N GLY A 37 22.27 7.76 -8.22
CA GLY A 37 23.16 7.03 -7.31
C GLY A 37 22.51 6.59 -5.99
N LEU A 38 21.18 6.59 -5.93
CA LEU A 38 20.34 6.12 -4.83
C LEU A 38 19.74 4.73 -5.15
N GLY A 39 18.92 4.17 -4.26
CA GLY A 39 18.15 2.94 -4.53
C GLY A 39 18.89 1.61 -4.30
N ASN A 40 20.21 1.60 -4.09
CA ASN A 40 20.97 0.38 -3.73
C ASN A 40 21.22 0.25 -2.21
N GLN A 41 20.46 0.99 -1.41
CA GLN A 41 20.66 1.11 0.03
C GLN A 41 19.59 0.30 0.77
N VAL A 42 20.00 -0.49 1.76
CA VAL A 42 19.07 -1.26 2.61
C VAL A 42 18.81 -0.47 3.89
N GLY A 43 17.59 0.03 4.06
CA GLY A 43 17.15 0.69 5.29
C GLY A 43 16.49 2.04 5.08
N MET A 44 15.35 2.26 5.76
CA MET A 44 14.47 3.42 5.60
C MET A 44 15.09 4.76 6.08
N SER A 45 16.22 4.69 6.79
CA SER A 45 16.96 5.86 7.31
C SER A 45 18.26 6.13 6.58
N PHE A 46 18.70 5.22 5.71
CA PHE A 46 19.93 5.41 4.95
C PHE A 46 19.68 6.52 3.91
N ASN A 47 20.43 7.61 4.01
CA ASN A 47 20.43 8.72 3.06
C ASN A 47 19.10 9.50 2.89
N LYS A 48 18.37 9.77 3.99
CA LYS A 48 17.18 10.65 3.97
C LYS A 48 17.43 11.99 3.27
N GLU A 49 18.63 12.55 3.44
CA GLU A 49 19.04 13.80 2.79
C GLU A 49 19.15 13.65 1.27
N GLY A 50 19.71 12.55 0.76
CA GLY A 50 19.77 12.25 -0.67
C GLY A 50 18.39 12.13 -1.31
N TYR A 51 17.45 11.43 -0.66
CA TYR A 51 16.06 11.35 -1.13
C TYR A 51 15.29 12.67 -1.00
N ALA A 52 15.64 13.53 -0.02
CA ALA A 52 15.07 14.87 0.09
C ALA A 52 15.53 15.77 -1.07
N LYS A 53 16.84 15.74 -1.37
CA LYS A 53 17.42 16.44 -2.52
C LYS A 53 16.85 15.94 -3.85
N LEU A 54 16.72 14.62 -4.03
CA LEU A 54 16.11 14.04 -5.23
C LEU A 54 14.67 14.54 -5.44
N ARG A 55 13.89 14.66 -4.35
CA ARG A 55 12.52 15.20 -4.40
C ARG A 55 12.47 16.68 -4.80
N GLU A 56 13.49 17.45 -4.47
CA GLU A 56 13.58 18.87 -4.82
C GLU A 56 14.12 19.08 -6.24
N GLN A 57 15.02 18.20 -6.68
CA GLN A 57 15.67 18.28 -7.99
C GLN A 57 14.80 17.73 -9.12
N ASP A 58 14.06 16.64 -8.86
CA ASP A 58 13.25 15.96 -9.88
C ASP A 58 11.74 16.08 -9.59
N PRO A 59 11.00 16.92 -10.35
CA PRO A 59 9.55 17.06 -10.20
C PRO A 59 8.79 15.78 -10.59
N LYS A 60 9.33 14.97 -11.52
CA LYS A 60 8.74 13.69 -11.95
C LYS A 60 8.83 12.66 -10.82
N TYR A 61 9.97 12.59 -10.14
CA TYR A 61 10.12 11.76 -8.94
C TYR A 61 9.12 12.17 -7.84
N LYS A 62 8.95 13.46 -7.59
CA LYS A 62 7.99 13.98 -6.60
C LYS A 62 6.55 13.61 -6.94
N GLU A 63 6.16 13.68 -8.20
CA GLU A 63 4.81 13.32 -8.67
C GLU A 63 4.54 11.82 -8.47
N HIS A 64 5.42 10.97 -9.00
CA HIS A 64 5.28 9.51 -8.84
C HIS A 64 5.29 9.10 -7.37
N ARG A 65 6.12 9.74 -6.53
CA ARG A 65 6.13 9.51 -5.08
C ARG A 65 4.78 9.83 -4.45
N THR A 66 4.19 10.97 -4.77
CA THR A 66 2.89 11.36 -4.24
C THR A 66 1.81 10.36 -4.67
N THR A 67 1.82 9.95 -5.93
CA THR A 67 0.88 8.98 -6.50
C THR A 67 1.03 7.60 -5.87
N PHE A 68 2.27 7.13 -5.67
CA PHE A 68 2.56 5.89 -4.95
C PHE A 68 2.02 5.91 -3.52
N TYR A 69 2.28 6.98 -2.75
CA TYR A 69 1.77 7.07 -1.38
C TYR A 69 0.23 7.07 -1.34
N ARG A 70 -0.44 7.66 -2.34
CA ARG A 70 -1.90 7.59 -2.45
C ARG A 70 -2.38 6.17 -2.72
N TYR A 71 -1.83 5.48 -3.72
CA TYR A 71 -2.22 4.11 -4.04
C TYR A 71 -1.85 3.12 -2.92
N HIS A 72 -0.68 3.27 -2.32
CA HIS A 72 -0.26 2.48 -1.17
C HIS A 72 -1.16 2.73 0.05
N GLY A 73 -1.56 3.98 0.28
CA GLY A 73 -2.53 4.33 1.33
C GLY A 73 -3.90 3.70 1.10
N LEU A 74 -4.41 3.73 -0.15
CA LEU A 74 -5.68 3.09 -0.52
C LEU A 74 -5.60 1.55 -0.38
N SER A 75 -4.50 0.94 -0.83
CA SER A 75 -4.22 -0.48 -0.62
C SER A 75 -4.24 -0.84 0.86
N ASN A 76 -3.59 -0.04 1.70
CA ASN A 76 -3.54 -0.31 3.14
C ASN A 76 -4.91 -0.14 3.80
N LEU A 77 -5.74 0.80 3.32
CA LEU A 77 -7.12 0.95 3.75
C LEU A 77 -7.96 -0.28 3.40
N CYS A 78 -7.82 -0.84 2.20
CA CYS A 78 -8.49 -2.09 1.82
C CYS A 78 -8.09 -3.25 2.75
N ASN A 79 -6.81 -3.37 3.08
CA ASN A 79 -6.32 -4.38 4.03
C ASN A 79 -6.93 -4.18 5.43
N LEU A 80 -7.00 -2.94 5.91
CA LEU A 80 -7.56 -2.59 7.21
C LEU A 80 -9.06 -2.93 7.28
N ILE A 81 -9.83 -2.59 6.23
CA ILE A 81 -11.26 -2.93 6.13
C ILE A 81 -11.45 -4.45 6.11
N GLY A 82 -10.61 -5.18 5.35
CA GLY A 82 -10.63 -6.64 5.33
C GLY A 82 -10.33 -7.26 6.70
N PHE A 83 -9.34 -6.73 7.41
CA PHE A 83 -8.99 -7.15 8.77
C PHE A 83 -10.15 -6.95 9.75
N PHE A 84 -10.75 -5.76 9.78
CA PHE A 84 -11.90 -5.48 10.65
C PHE A 84 -13.10 -6.35 10.30
N SER A 85 -13.42 -6.46 9.02
CA SER A 85 -14.56 -7.25 8.54
C SER A 85 -14.41 -8.73 8.92
N THR A 86 -13.20 -9.28 8.76
CA THR A 86 -12.91 -10.68 9.13
C THR A 86 -12.99 -10.87 10.63
N THR A 87 -12.41 -9.94 11.41
CA THR A 87 -12.43 -9.97 12.88
C THR A 87 -13.86 -9.92 13.42
N ILE A 88 -14.71 -9.03 12.90
CA ILE A 88 -16.12 -8.92 13.33
C ILE A 88 -16.89 -10.20 12.99
N ASN A 89 -16.70 -10.78 11.79
CA ASN A 89 -17.36 -12.04 11.45
C ASN A 89 -16.89 -13.19 12.36
N LEU A 90 -15.60 -13.26 12.71
CA LEU A 90 -15.06 -14.26 13.65
C LEU A 90 -15.65 -14.10 15.05
N ILE A 91 -15.73 -12.88 15.57
CA ILE A 91 -16.35 -12.60 16.88
C ILE A 91 -17.82 -13.00 16.86
N TYR A 92 -18.56 -12.62 15.82
CA TYR A 92 -19.96 -12.98 15.65
C TYR A 92 -20.17 -14.50 15.62
N LEU A 93 -19.34 -15.20 14.85
CA LEU A 93 -19.37 -16.65 14.78
C LEU A 93 -19.10 -17.28 16.15
N ALA A 94 -18.07 -16.80 16.87
CA ALA A 94 -17.70 -17.33 18.18
C ALA A 94 -18.81 -17.13 19.22
N LEU A 95 -19.48 -15.99 19.23
CA LEU A 95 -20.59 -15.70 20.16
C LEU A 95 -21.81 -16.57 19.88
N HIS A 96 -22.07 -16.92 18.63
CA HIS A 96 -23.21 -17.75 18.23
C HIS A 96 -22.90 -19.25 18.10
N LEU A 97 -21.63 -19.65 18.22
CA LEU A 97 -21.21 -21.05 18.11
C LEU A 97 -21.79 -21.93 19.23
N GLY A 98 -22.08 -21.36 20.40
CA GLY A 98 -22.72 -22.05 21.51
C GLY A 98 -24.25 -21.93 21.55
N THR A 99 -24.86 -21.20 20.60
CA THR A 99 -26.32 -21.06 20.46
C THR A 99 -26.91 -21.89 19.32
N ILE A 100 -26.05 -22.66 18.61
CA ILE A 100 -26.40 -23.66 17.60
C ILE A 100 -26.31 -25.05 18.23
#